data_AF-C3ZPF6-F1
#
_entry.id   AF-C3ZPF6-F1
#
_cell.length_a   1.000
_cell.length_b   1.000
_cell.length_c   1.000
_cell.angle_alpha   90.00
_cell.angle_beta   90.00
_cell.angle_gamma   90.00
#
_symmetry.space_group_name_H-M   'P 1'
#
loop_
_entity.id
_entity.type
_entity.pdbx_description
1 polymer ?
#
loop_
_entity_poly.entity_id
_entity_poly.type
_entity_poly.pdbx_seq_one_letter_code
_entity_poly.pdbx_strand_id
1 'polypeptide(L)'
;MEKKLLLCLVLLAIPVATAQDCAAGYQEIDGSCYYFSKVAKNSRQAIATCEASGGELLEVDDDATRAIIDNYASRCVGDDIVEQEGLDAWLKGKVDNSCAIRASYAITKSEWPAFRDLKGNYPPPALTWDNIVDREGLDAWLKNLANKNTCAMRVSYAITKSGMTMEVPDECRENWAGVRDRNRNPYFIRVATMCCYLQETIGAPAITGKNQADYAGHQGIIVFKDCDFETATGHVDLWDGADCCGQCYFDKCKDISLYKCE
;
A
#
# COMPACT_ATOMS: atom_id res chain seq x y z
N MET A 1 -65.82 25.72 25.08
CA MET A 1 -64.36 25.63 25.30
C MET A 1 -63.92 24.26 24.82
N GLU A 2 -63.41 24.18 23.60
CA GLU A 2 -62.75 22.98 23.07
C GLU A 2 -61.33 23.37 22.70
N LYS A 3 -60.35 22.84 23.43
CA LYS A 3 -58.94 23.02 23.08
C LYS A 3 -58.59 21.94 22.04
N LYS A 4 -58.60 22.30 20.76
CA LYS A 4 -58.00 21.50 19.69
C LYS A 4 -56.48 21.60 19.82
N LEU A 5 -55.84 20.52 20.28
CA LEU A 5 -54.39 20.38 20.25
C LEU A 5 -53.99 19.94 18.84
N LEU A 6 -53.55 20.89 18.02
CA LEU A 6 -52.96 20.64 16.72
C LEU A 6 -51.54 20.10 16.93
N LEU A 7 -51.34 18.79 16.81
CA LEU A 7 -50.01 18.20 16.84
C LEU A 7 -49.45 18.19 15.41
N CYS A 8 -48.70 19.25 15.06
CA CYS A 8 -47.86 19.25 13.86
C CYS A 8 -46.73 18.22 14.04
N LEU A 9 -46.96 17.00 13.55
CA LEU A 9 -45.87 16.05 13.29
C LEU A 9 -45.09 16.56 12.08
N VAL A 10 -44.11 17.43 12.33
CA VAL A 10 -43.01 17.64 11.41
C VAL A 10 -42.17 16.37 11.47
N LEU A 11 -42.50 15.40 10.61
CA LEU A 11 -41.57 14.33 10.27
C LEU A 11 -40.38 14.99 9.58
N LEU A 12 -39.35 15.33 10.36
CA LEU A 12 -38.01 15.47 9.83
C LEU A 12 -37.69 14.12 9.20
N ALA A 13 -37.72 14.06 7.87
CA ALA A 13 -37.10 12.98 7.15
C ALA A 13 -35.61 13.01 7.51
N ILE A 14 -35.24 12.21 8.50
CA ILE A 14 -33.85 11.82 8.71
C ILE A 14 -33.45 11.14 7.40
N PRO A 15 -32.40 11.58 6.70
CA PRO A 15 -31.89 10.81 5.59
C PRO A 15 -31.45 9.46 6.18
N VAL A 16 -32.24 8.42 5.91
CA VAL A 16 -31.83 7.05 6.14
C VAL A 16 -30.58 6.88 5.28
N ALA A 17 -29.44 6.63 5.93
CA ALA A 17 -28.23 6.24 5.24
C ALA A 17 -28.59 5.04 4.37
N THR A 18 -28.53 5.22 3.05
CA THR A 18 -28.78 4.17 2.08
C THR A 18 -27.77 3.06 2.32
N ALA A 19 -28.22 1.82 2.50
CA ALA A 19 -27.36 0.65 2.40
C ALA A 19 -26.59 0.75 1.09
N GLN A 20 -25.27 0.66 1.15
CA GLN A 20 -24.41 0.67 -0.03
C GLN A 20 -24.62 -0.66 -0.75
N ASP A 21 -25.51 -0.70 -1.75
CA ASP A 21 -25.76 -1.93 -2.51
C ASP A 21 -24.46 -2.39 -3.18
N CYS A 22 -24.04 -3.62 -2.90
CA CYS A 22 -22.86 -4.21 -3.53
C CYS A 22 -23.02 -4.28 -5.06
N ALA A 23 -21.90 -4.11 -5.78
CA ALA A 23 -21.88 -4.24 -7.22
C ALA A 23 -22.43 -5.60 -7.69
N ALA A 24 -23.01 -5.66 -8.89
CA ALA A 24 -23.61 -6.89 -9.41
C ALA A 24 -22.62 -8.08 -9.37
N GLY A 25 -23.03 -9.17 -8.71
CA GLY A 25 -22.20 -10.36 -8.49
C GLY A 25 -21.41 -10.37 -7.18
N TYR A 26 -21.44 -9.28 -6.42
CA TYR A 26 -20.91 -9.20 -5.06
C TYR A 26 -22.01 -9.43 -4.02
N GLN A 27 -21.62 -9.96 -2.87
CA GLN A 27 -22.49 -10.25 -1.73
C GLN A 27 -22.08 -9.41 -0.54
N GLU A 28 -23.03 -8.67 0.04
CA GLU A 28 -22.80 -7.93 1.29
C GLU A 28 -22.75 -8.91 2.45
N ILE A 29 -21.67 -8.87 3.22
CA ILE A 29 -21.50 -9.61 4.47
C ILE A 29 -20.89 -8.64 5.48
N ASP A 30 -21.61 -8.39 6.56
CA ASP A 30 -21.20 -7.50 7.65
C ASP A 30 -20.72 -6.11 7.18
N GLY A 31 -21.47 -5.52 6.23
CA GLY A 31 -21.17 -4.20 5.67
C GLY A 31 -20.03 -4.17 4.64
N SER A 32 -19.49 -5.33 4.25
CA SER A 32 -18.43 -5.46 3.23
C SER A 32 -18.90 -6.29 2.04
N CYS A 33 -18.42 -5.98 0.83
CA CYS A 33 -18.81 -6.68 -0.39
C CYS A 33 -17.79 -7.77 -0.79
N TYR A 34 -18.25 -9.01 -0.91
CA TYR A 34 -17.41 -10.15 -1.25
C TYR A 34 -17.80 -10.72 -2.61
N TYR A 35 -16.82 -11.15 -3.40
CA TYR A 35 -17.08 -11.85 -4.65
C TYR A 35 -16.41 -13.22 -4.63
N PHE A 36 -17.19 -14.26 -4.82
CA PHE A 36 -16.68 -15.63 -4.78
C PHE A 36 -16.57 -16.15 -6.21
N SER A 37 -15.35 -16.35 -6.71
CA SER A 37 -15.14 -16.96 -8.01
C SER A 37 -15.30 -18.47 -7.92
N LYS A 38 -16.17 -19.05 -8.75
CA LYS A 38 -16.33 -20.51 -8.88
C LYS A 38 -15.30 -21.15 -9.82
N VAL A 39 -14.36 -20.36 -10.34
CA VAL A 39 -13.35 -20.81 -11.31
C VAL A 39 -11.99 -20.85 -10.62
N ALA A 40 -11.33 -21.99 -10.67
CA ALA A 40 -9.99 -22.18 -10.13
C ALA A 40 -8.98 -21.29 -10.87
N LYS A 41 -8.10 -20.63 -10.11
CA LYS A 41 -7.08 -19.71 -10.62
C LYS A 41 -5.80 -19.88 -9.80
N ASN A 42 -4.64 -19.71 -10.43
CA ASN A 42 -3.41 -19.54 -9.66
C ASN A 42 -3.35 -18.14 -9.02
N SER A 43 -2.45 -17.93 -8.06
CA SER A 43 -2.35 -16.66 -7.30
C SER A 43 -2.28 -15.43 -8.22
N ARG A 44 -1.39 -15.42 -9.23
CA ARG A 44 -1.27 -14.31 -10.20
C ARG A 44 -2.58 -14.04 -10.95
N GLN A 45 -3.27 -15.08 -11.40
CA GLN A 45 -4.55 -14.94 -12.10
C GLN A 45 -5.68 -14.52 -11.18
N ALA A 46 -5.65 -14.95 -9.92
CA ALA A 46 -6.60 -14.55 -8.90
C ALA A 46 -6.46 -13.05 -8.64
N ILE A 47 -5.26 -12.58 -8.29
CA ILE A 47 -4.93 -11.16 -8.11
C ILE A 47 -5.39 -10.34 -9.31
N ALA A 48 -4.94 -10.67 -10.52
CA ALA A 48 -5.30 -9.92 -11.72
C ALA A 48 -6.81 -9.91 -12.01
N THR A 49 -7.53 -10.99 -11.68
CA THR A 49 -9.00 -11.03 -11.81
C THR A 49 -9.67 -10.12 -10.77
N CYS A 50 -9.12 -10.08 -9.56
CA CYS A 50 -9.61 -9.23 -8.48
C CYS A 50 -9.44 -7.76 -8.84
N GLU A 51 -8.25 -7.37 -9.29
CA GLU A 51 -7.97 -5.99 -9.71
C GLU A 51 -8.87 -5.58 -10.88
N ALA A 52 -9.01 -6.44 -11.90
CA ALA A 52 -9.78 -6.14 -13.11
C ALA A 52 -11.28 -5.90 -12.86
N SER A 53 -11.83 -6.31 -11.71
CA SER A 53 -13.22 -5.98 -11.35
C SER A 53 -13.35 -5.10 -10.12
N GLY A 54 -12.31 -4.32 -9.82
CA GLY A 54 -12.33 -3.23 -8.83
C GLY A 54 -12.28 -3.71 -7.38
N GLY A 55 -11.69 -4.88 -7.12
CA GLY A 55 -11.49 -5.41 -5.77
C GLY A 55 -10.08 -5.97 -5.59
N GLU A 56 -9.80 -6.51 -4.40
CA GLU A 56 -8.51 -7.09 -4.06
C GLU A 56 -8.66 -8.59 -3.73
N LEU A 57 -7.57 -9.34 -3.78
CA LEU A 57 -7.59 -10.72 -3.32
C LEU A 57 -7.68 -10.71 -1.79
N LEU A 58 -8.58 -11.50 -1.21
CA LEU A 58 -8.80 -11.52 0.23
C LEU A 58 -7.63 -12.20 0.95
N GLU A 59 -7.01 -11.47 1.87
CA GLU A 59 -6.11 -12.03 2.88
C GLU A 59 -6.88 -12.22 4.19
N VAL A 60 -6.71 -13.38 4.83
CA VAL A 60 -7.47 -13.77 6.03
C VAL A 60 -6.56 -13.63 7.25
N ASP A 61 -6.62 -12.47 7.91
CA ASP A 61 -5.76 -12.12 9.03
C ASP A 61 -6.45 -12.25 10.40
N ASP A 62 -7.78 -12.33 10.45
CA ASP A 62 -8.53 -12.47 11.70
C ASP A 62 -9.53 -13.65 11.75
N ASP A 63 -9.88 -14.04 12.98
CA ASP A 63 -10.74 -15.20 13.27
C ASP A 63 -12.21 -14.99 12.84
N ALA A 64 -12.70 -13.75 12.82
CA ALA A 64 -14.08 -13.44 12.40
C ALA A 64 -14.21 -13.53 10.88
N THR A 65 -13.26 -12.96 10.14
CA THR A 65 -13.16 -13.09 8.68
C THR A 65 -12.96 -14.55 8.28
N ARG A 66 -12.16 -15.31 9.04
CA ARG A 66 -12.00 -16.76 8.84
C ARG A 66 -13.31 -17.53 8.99
N ALA A 67 -14.07 -17.27 10.05
CA ALA A 67 -15.35 -17.96 10.28
C ALA A 67 -16.39 -17.66 9.18
N ILE A 68 -16.39 -16.43 8.64
CA ILE A 68 -17.24 -16.04 7.52
C ILE A 68 -16.84 -16.81 6.25
N ILE A 69 -15.54 -16.88 5.96
CA ILE A 69 -15.02 -17.58 4.79
C ILE A 69 -15.26 -19.09 4.91
N ASP A 70 -15.05 -19.69 6.08
CA ASP A 70 -15.27 -21.12 6.31
C ASP A 70 -16.72 -21.54 6.02
N ASN A 71 -17.68 -20.72 6.45
CA ASN A 71 -19.10 -20.95 6.18
C ASN A 71 -19.41 -20.94 4.66
N TYR A 72 -18.81 -20.02 3.91
CA TYR A 72 -19.10 -19.85 2.49
C TYR A 72 -18.25 -20.72 1.56
N ALA A 73 -16.99 -21.02 1.91
CA ALA A 73 -16.11 -21.92 1.17
C ALA A 73 -16.69 -23.35 1.12
N SER A 74 -17.39 -23.77 2.17
CA SER A 74 -18.13 -25.04 2.19
C SER A 74 -19.17 -25.17 1.07
N ARG A 75 -19.64 -24.05 0.50
CA ARG A 75 -20.65 -24.00 -0.59
C ARG A 75 -20.02 -24.02 -1.98
N CYS A 76 -18.69 -23.92 -2.07
CA CYS A 76 -17.92 -24.08 -3.32
C CYS A 76 -17.46 -25.54 -3.54
N VAL A 77 -17.54 -26.37 -2.51
CA VAL A 77 -17.22 -27.80 -2.54
C VAL A 77 -18.49 -28.54 -2.97
N GLY A 78 -18.50 -29.15 -4.16
CA GLY A 78 -19.39 -30.28 -4.40
C GLY A 78 -18.96 -31.42 -3.49
N ASP A 79 -19.92 -32.22 -3.00
CA ASP A 79 -19.90 -33.15 -1.84
C ASP A 79 -18.70 -34.12 -1.61
N ASP A 80 -17.57 -34.02 -2.32
CA ASP A 80 -16.57 -35.09 -2.42
C ASP A 80 -15.19 -34.84 -1.76
N ILE A 81 -15.01 -33.83 -0.89
CA ILE A 81 -13.76 -33.72 -0.11
C ILE A 81 -14.08 -33.60 1.38
N VAL A 82 -14.24 -34.78 1.98
CA VAL A 82 -14.34 -35.04 3.41
C VAL A 82 -12.92 -35.13 3.99
N GLU A 83 -12.69 -34.39 5.07
CA GLU A 83 -11.61 -34.58 6.05
C GLU A 83 -10.17 -34.67 5.51
N GLN A 84 -9.47 -33.54 5.42
CA GLN A 84 -8.14 -33.41 6.03
C GLN A 84 -7.60 -31.97 5.95
N GLU A 85 -7.29 -31.43 7.12
CA GLU A 85 -6.40 -30.30 7.38
C GLU A 85 -6.75 -28.96 6.69
N GLY A 86 -7.61 -28.20 7.39
CA GLY A 86 -7.54 -26.74 7.59
C GLY A 86 -7.18 -25.81 6.43
N LEU A 87 -7.94 -24.72 6.31
CA LEU A 87 -7.78 -23.60 5.37
C LEU A 87 -6.33 -23.07 5.21
N ASP A 88 -5.46 -23.28 6.21
CA ASP A 88 -4.03 -22.97 6.16
C ASP A 88 -3.28 -23.64 5.00
N ALA A 89 -3.68 -24.85 4.58
CA ALA A 89 -3.09 -25.53 3.42
C ALA A 89 -3.52 -24.91 2.07
N TRP A 90 -4.66 -24.22 2.08
CA TRP A 90 -5.29 -23.59 0.91
C TRP A 90 -4.66 -22.22 0.62
N LEU A 91 -4.46 -21.39 1.66
CA LEU A 91 -3.81 -20.08 1.54
C LEU A 91 -2.29 -20.18 1.33
N LYS A 92 -1.64 -21.26 1.80
CA LYS A 92 -0.17 -21.45 1.71
C LYS A 92 0.28 -22.32 0.53
N GLY A 93 -0.55 -22.51 -0.49
CA GLY A 93 -0.11 -22.99 -1.81
C GLY A 93 0.36 -24.44 -1.87
N LYS A 94 -0.49 -25.41 -1.50
CA LYS A 94 -0.12 -26.84 -1.62
C LYS A 94 -0.97 -27.72 -2.53
N VAL A 95 -1.97 -27.21 -3.22
CA VAL A 95 -2.69 -28.03 -4.21
C VAL A 95 -2.99 -27.19 -5.44
N ASP A 96 -2.39 -27.55 -6.57
CA ASP A 96 -2.85 -27.13 -7.88
C ASP A 96 -4.35 -27.48 -7.96
N ASN A 97 -5.19 -26.44 -8.11
CA ASN A 97 -6.65 -26.42 -8.26
C ASN A 97 -7.46 -25.98 -7.02
N SER A 98 -7.66 -24.67 -6.83
CA SER A 98 -8.82 -24.19 -6.06
C SER A 98 -9.28 -22.76 -6.41
N CYS A 99 -10.58 -22.52 -6.22
CA CYS A 99 -11.37 -21.31 -6.51
C CYS A 99 -10.83 -20.03 -5.88
N ALA A 100 -10.94 -18.86 -6.53
CA ALA A 100 -10.53 -17.58 -5.91
C ALA A 100 -11.65 -16.94 -5.08
N ILE A 101 -11.40 -16.61 -3.81
CA ILE A 101 -12.32 -15.85 -2.95
C ILE A 101 -11.87 -14.38 -2.93
N ARG A 102 -12.76 -13.43 -3.25
CA ARG A 102 -12.55 -11.99 -3.09
C ARG A 102 -13.29 -11.47 -1.88
N ALA A 103 -12.64 -10.56 -1.19
CA ALA A 103 -13.24 -9.60 -0.29
C ALA A 103 -12.82 -8.23 -0.77
N SER A 104 -13.77 -7.31 -0.94
CA SER A 104 -13.41 -5.92 -0.73
C SER A 104 -13.46 -5.71 0.79
N TYR A 105 -12.32 -5.91 1.46
CA TYR A 105 -12.07 -5.08 2.63
C TYR A 105 -11.56 -3.76 2.07
N ALA A 106 -12.30 -2.68 2.32
CA ALA A 106 -11.64 -1.39 2.37
C ALA A 106 -10.62 -1.50 3.50
N ILE A 107 -9.36 -1.84 3.19
CA ILE A 107 -8.29 -1.72 4.18
C ILE A 107 -8.31 -0.25 4.58
N THR A 108 -8.70 0.00 5.83
CA THR A 108 -8.50 1.31 6.43
C THR A 108 -7.02 1.61 6.28
N LYS A 109 -6.75 2.65 5.49
CA LYS A 109 -5.49 3.34 5.22
C LYS A 109 -4.60 3.64 6.45
N SER A 110 -4.27 2.66 7.29
CA SER A 110 -3.76 2.88 8.66
C SER A 110 -2.61 1.97 9.11
N GLU A 111 -1.83 1.39 8.19
CA GLU A 111 -0.50 0.85 8.53
C GLU A 111 0.64 1.66 7.90
N TRP A 112 0.36 2.43 6.85
CA TRP A 112 1.35 3.35 6.27
C TRP A 112 1.45 4.62 7.13
N PRO A 113 2.66 5.13 7.39
CA PRO A 113 2.84 6.37 8.15
C PRO A 113 2.07 7.55 7.55
N ALA A 114 1.43 8.33 8.43
CA ALA A 114 0.79 9.58 8.03
C ALA A 114 1.83 10.53 7.41
N PHE A 115 1.43 11.31 6.42
CA PHE A 115 2.37 12.21 5.74
C PHE A 115 3.04 13.19 6.71
N ARG A 116 2.30 13.65 7.72
CA ARG A 116 2.83 14.54 8.76
C ARG A 116 4.03 13.92 9.48
N ASP A 117 3.98 12.63 9.77
CA ASP A 117 5.03 11.94 10.50
C ASP A 117 6.23 11.68 9.59
N LEU A 118 5.98 11.30 8.32
CA LEU A 118 7.04 11.20 7.30
C LEU A 118 7.77 12.53 7.13
N LYS A 119 7.04 13.63 6.92
CA LYS A 119 7.59 14.97 6.74
C LYS A 119 8.33 15.45 7.99
N GLY A 120 7.76 15.22 9.17
CA GLY A 120 8.38 15.56 10.46
C GLY A 120 9.71 14.83 10.70
N ASN A 121 9.85 13.62 10.15
CA ASN A 121 11.05 12.82 10.24
C ASN A 121 11.99 12.96 9.03
N TYR A 122 11.61 13.67 7.96
CA TYR A 122 12.43 13.72 6.76
C TYR A 122 13.75 14.48 6.99
N PRO A 123 14.93 13.87 6.77
CA PRO A 123 16.19 14.54 7.05
C PRO A 123 16.41 15.76 6.15
N PRO A 124 16.89 16.89 6.70
CA PRO A 124 17.09 18.12 5.91
C PRO A 124 18.20 17.93 4.86
N PRO A 125 18.12 18.57 3.68
CA PRO A 125 19.08 18.41 2.59
C PRO A 125 20.55 18.59 2.97
N ALA A 126 20.84 19.43 3.98
CA ALA A 126 22.19 19.67 4.50
C ALA A 126 22.86 18.43 5.13
N LEU A 127 22.09 17.42 5.53
CA LEU A 127 22.64 16.19 6.09
C LEU A 127 23.33 15.37 5.00
N THR A 128 24.62 15.11 5.14
CA THR A 128 25.40 14.39 4.12
C THR A 128 25.19 12.87 4.19
N TRP A 129 25.60 12.15 3.13
CA TRP A 129 25.60 10.68 3.10
C TRP A 129 26.32 10.09 4.31
N ASP A 130 27.54 10.55 4.60
CA ASP A 130 28.35 10.03 5.70
C ASP A 130 27.69 10.31 7.06
N ASN A 131 27.01 11.46 7.20
CA ASN A 131 26.24 11.74 8.41
C ASN A 131 25.05 10.80 8.60
N ILE A 132 24.36 10.40 7.52
CA ILE A 132 23.27 9.41 7.61
C ILE A 132 23.85 8.03 7.97
N VAL A 133 24.95 7.62 7.35
CA VAL A 133 25.65 6.36 7.67
C VAL A 133 26.00 6.31 9.16
N ASP A 134 26.61 7.36 9.70
CA ASP A 134 26.99 7.43 11.11
C ASP A 134 25.79 7.47 12.05
N ARG A 135 24.76 8.25 11.71
CA ARG A 135 23.57 8.42 12.55
C ARG A 135 22.74 7.15 12.66
N GLU A 136 22.55 6.44 11.55
CA GLU A 136 21.74 5.20 11.53
C GLU A 136 22.54 3.96 11.91
N GLY A 137 23.87 4.08 12.03
CA GLY A 137 24.76 2.94 12.25
C GLY A 137 24.73 1.97 11.07
N LEU A 138 24.76 2.50 9.84
CA LEU A 138 24.85 1.68 8.64
C LEU A 138 26.28 1.15 8.47
N ASP A 139 26.46 0.18 7.57
CA ASP A 139 27.75 -0.44 7.35
C ASP A 139 28.84 0.58 6.93
N ALA A 140 30.03 0.46 7.54
CA ALA A 140 31.13 1.39 7.32
C ALA A 140 31.64 1.43 5.86
N TRP A 141 31.46 0.34 5.10
CA TRP A 141 31.89 0.27 3.70
C TRP A 141 31.17 1.30 2.82
N LEU A 142 29.97 1.75 3.22
CA LEU A 142 29.19 2.76 2.49
C LEU A 142 29.90 4.10 2.36
N LYS A 143 30.85 4.42 3.26
CA LYS A 143 31.60 5.68 3.20
C LYS A 143 32.59 5.73 2.02
N ASN A 144 32.97 4.57 1.49
CA ASN A 144 33.95 4.44 0.41
C ASN A 144 33.31 4.40 -0.99
N LEU A 145 31.99 4.59 -1.09
CA LEU A 145 31.30 4.63 -2.37
C LEU A 145 31.61 5.92 -3.12
N ALA A 146 31.89 5.80 -4.42
CA ALA A 146 32.15 6.95 -5.30
C ALA A 146 30.88 7.77 -5.58
N ASN A 147 29.74 7.10 -5.75
CA ASN A 147 28.46 7.73 -6.06
C ASN A 147 27.56 7.69 -4.81
N LYS A 148 27.30 8.85 -4.21
CA LYS A 148 26.56 9.00 -2.95
C LYS A 148 25.25 9.76 -3.17
N ASN A 149 24.17 9.03 -3.48
CA ASN A 149 22.83 9.62 -3.63
C ASN A 149 21.97 9.37 -2.38
N THR A 150 21.64 10.43 -1.65
CA THR A 150 20.92 10.32 -0.37
C THR A 150 19.41 10.20 -0.47
N CYS A 151 18.79 10.33 -1.65
CA CYS A 151 17.33 10.40 -1.79
C CYS A 151 16.60 9.21 -1.15
N ALA A 152 16.94 7.97 -1.55
CA ALA A 152 16.34 6.76 -0.98
C ALA A 152 16.66 6.59 0.52
N MET A 153 17.83 7.04 0.95
CA MET A 153 18.22 6.99 2.36
C MET A 153 17.35 7.92 3.22
N ARG A 154 16.98 9.10 2.71
CA ARG A 154 16.13 10.05 3.44
C ARG A 154 14.71 9.52 3.60
N VAL A 155 14.16 8.93 2.54
CA VAL A 155 12.83 8.29 2.59
C VAL A 155 12.84 7.08 3.52
N SER A 156 13.88 6.23 3.46
CA SER A 156 14.07 5.11 4.41
C SER A 156 14.10 5.59 5.86
N TYR A 157 14.80 6.70 6.14
CA TYR A 157 14.82 7.29 7.46
C TYR A 157 13.42 7.78 7.88
N ALA A 158 12.73 8.51 7.00
CA ALA A 158 11.40 9.03 7.30
C ALA A 158 10.40 7.92 7.62
N ILE A 159 10.38 6.83 6.84
CA ILE A 159 9.51 5.67 7.08
C ILE A 159 9.84 5.02 8.43
N THR A 160 11.11 4.68 8.66
CA THR A 160 11.55 3.99 9.87
C THR A 160 11.35 4.80 11.15
N LYS A 161 11.60 6.11 11.11
CA LYS A 161 11.36 6.99 12.27
C LYS A 161 9.89 7.32 12.49
N SER A 162 9.03 7.05 11.50
CA SER A 162 7.59 7.17 11.67
C SER A 162 6.96 5.89 12.23
N GLY A 163 7.77 4.96 12.74
CA GLY A 163 7.32 3.77 13.45
C GLY A 163 7.09 2.55 12.56
N MET A 164 7.29 2.66 11.25
CA MET A 164 7.12 1.55 10.31
C MET A 164 8.44 0.81 10.11
N THR A 165 8.41 -0.52 10.25
CA THR A 165 9.54 -1.37 9.84
C THR A 165 9.37 -1.74 8.37
N MET A 166 10.36 -1.44 7.55
CA MET A 166 10.34 -1.84 6.14
C MET A 166 10.73 -3.31 6.03
N GLU A 167 9.87 -4.14 5.44
CA GLU A 167 10.24 -5.48 4.99
C GLU A 167 10.70 -5.43 3.53
N VAL A 168 11.55 -6.36 3.11
CA VAL A 168 12.03 -6.41 1.71
C VAL A 168 11.26 -7.49 0.97
N PRO A 169 10.34 -7.13 0.05
CA PRO A 169 9.66 -8.10 -0.80
C PRO A 169 10.66 -8.96 -1.56
N ASP A 170 10.30 -10.22 -1.84
CA ASP A 170 11.18 -11.17 -2.51
C ASP A 170 11.56 -10.67 -3.92
N GLU A 171 10.61 -10.04 -4.60
CA GLU A 171 10.73 -9.37 -5.90
C GLU A 171 11.76 -8.24 -5.87
N CYS A 172 11.96 -7.60 -4.73
CA CYS A 172 12.86 -6.46 -4.56
C CYS A 172 14.28 -6.87 -4.13
N ARG A 173 14.52 -8.14 -3.80
CA ARG A 173 15.82 -8.61 -3.25
C ARG A 173 16.99 -8.41 -4.21
N GLU A 174 16.78 -8.56 -5.51
CA GLU A 174 17.84 -8.35 -6.51
C GLU A 174 18.34 -6.89 -6.51
N ASN A 175 17.43 -5.95 -6.27
CA ASN A 175 17.77 -4.54 -6.21
C ASN A 175 18.36 -4.13 -4.86
N TRP A 176 18.02 -4.83 -3.78
CA TRP A 176 18.40 -4.46 -2.41
C TRP A 176 19.89 -4.67 -2.15
N ALA A 177 20.54 -3.66 -1.58
CA ALA A 177 21.97 -3.69 -1.28
C ALA A 177 22.34 -4.47 -0.01
N GLY A 178 21.37 -5.12 0.65
CA GLY A 178 21.59 -5.85 1.91
C GLY A 178 21.82 -4.95 3.14
N VAL A 179 21.74 -3.63 2.98
CA VAL A 179 22.03 -2.65 4.04
C VAL A 179 20.94 -2.67 5.09
N ARG A 180 21.37 -2.61 6.36
CA ARG A 180 20.50 -2.53 7.53
C ARG A 180 20.95 -1.40 8.45
N ASP A 181 20.01 -0.90 9.24
CA ASP A 181 20.29 0.05 10.32
C ASP A 181 20.83 -0.65 11.58
N ARG A 182 21.15 0.13 12.62
CA ARG A 182 21.63 -0.39 13.90
C ARG A 182 20.68 -1.37 14.61
N ASN A 183 19.39 -1.29 14.32
CA ASN A 183 18.36 -2.18 14.86
C ASN A 183 18.16 -3.42 13.99
N ARG A 184 18.96 -3.56 12.93
CA ARG A 184 18.90 -4.60 11.90
C ARG A 184 17.65 -4.50 11.00
N ASN A 185 16.99 -3.35 10.97
CA ASN A 185 15.91 -3.12 10.01
C ASN A 185 16.50 -2.89 8.62
N PRO A 186 15.87 -3.38 7.54
CA PRO A 186 16.25 -3.03 6.18
C PRO A 186 16.32 -1.51 5.97
N TYR A 187 17.35 -1.07 5.26
CA TYR A 187 17.55 0.35 4.96
C TYR A 187 17.87 0.52 3.47
N PHE A 188 17.00 1.22 2.73
CA PHE A 188 17.14 1.32 1.28
C PHE A 188 18.03 2.50 0.90
N ILE A 189 19.15 2.18 0.24
CA ILE A 189 20.12 3.16 -0.25
C ILE A 189 20.02 3.38 -1.77
N ARG A 190 19.18 2.61 -2.47
CA ARG A 190 19.00 2.65 -3.92
C ARG A 190 17.56 3.05 -4.26
N VAL A 191 17.41 3.94 -5.23
CA VAL A 191 16.09 4.35 -5.75
C VAL A 191 15.33 3.15 -6.31
N ALA A 192 15.99 2.27 -7.07
CA ALA A 192 15.36 1.07 -7.62
C ALA A 192 14.71 0.18 -6.55
N THR A 193 15.38 -0.02 -5.41
CA THR A 193 14.81 -0.78 -4.28
C THR A 193 13.60 -0.07 -3.68
N MET A 194 13.69 1.25 -3.47
CA MET A 194 12.57 2.03 -2.93
C MET A 194 11.36 2.01 -3.88
N CYS A 195 11.57 2.16 -5.19
CA CYS A 195 10.50 2.09 -6.18
C CYS A 195 9.81 0.72 -6.20
N CYS A 196 10.59 -0.37 -6.12
CA CYS A 196 10.04 -1.72 -6.03
C CYS A 196 9.25 -1.90 -4.73
N TYR A 197 9.82 -1.48 -3.59
CA TYR A 197 9.17 -1.57 -2.29
C TYR A 197 7.81 -0.85 -2.25
N LEU A 198 7.74 0.38 -2.77
CA LEU A 198 6.48 1.14 -2.83
C LEU A 198 5.43 0.43 -3.69
N GLN A 199 5.85 -0.11 -4.84
CA GLN A 199 4.94 -0.83 -5.76
C GLN A 199 4.40 -2.12 -5.12
N GLU A 200 5.26 -2.91 -4.46
CA GLU A 200 4.85 -4.19 -3.86
C GLU A 200 4.13 -4.02 -2.52
N THR A 201 4.38 -2.93 -1.79
CA THR A 201 3.78 -2.71 -0.45
C THR A 201 2.52 -1.85 -0.50
N ILE A 202 2.43 -0.88 -1.42
CA ILE A 202 1.29 0.04 -1.53
C ILE A 202 0.43 -0.29 -2.75
N GLY A 203 0.98 -0.96 -3.76
CA GLY A 203 0.31 -1.18 -5.05
C GLY A 203 0.56 -0.03 -6.03
N ALA A 204 -0.38 0.19 -6.95
CA ALA A 204 -0.23 1.22 -7.97
C ALA A 204 -0.22 2.65 -7.36
N PRO A 205 0.57 3.58 -7.92
CA PRO A 205 0.58 4.96 -7.44
C PRO A 205 -0.79 5.62 -7.60
N ALA A 206 -1.19 6.39 -6.60
CA ALA A 206 -2.50 7.05 -6.57
C ALA A 206 -2.62 8.15 -7.64
N ILE A 207 -1.52 8.82 -7.96
CA ILE A 207 -1.47 9.90 -8.96
C ILE A 207 -0.27 9.68 -9.89
N THR A 208 -0.50 9.85 -11.18
CA THR A 208 0.53 9.94 -12.21
C THR A 208 0.29 11.18 -13.06
N GLY A 209 1.36 11.80 -13.54
CA GLY A 209 1.32 13.11 -14.17
C GLY A 209 2.70 13.52 -14.67
N LYS A 210 2.77 14.63 -15.40
CA LYS A 210 4.03 15.10 -16.01
C LYS A 210 4.56 16.37 -15.35
N ASN A 211 3.66 17.22 -14.87
CA ASN A 211 4.02 18.54 -14.37
C ASN A 211 3.71 18.66 -12.88
N GLN A 212 4.39 19.58 -12.21
CA GLN A 212 4.21 19.84 -10.79
C GLN A 212 2.74 20.11 -10.39
N ALA A 213 1.99 20.80 -11.25
CA ALA A 213 0.58 21.11 -11.03
C ALA A 213 -0.32 19.85 -10.94
N ASP A 214 0.06 18.74 -11.56
CA ASP A 214 -0.72 17.49 -11.54
C ASP A 214 -0.74 16.85 -10.13
N TYR A 215 0.21 17.24 -9.29
CA TYR A 215 0.37 16.73 -7.91
C TYR A 215 -0.09 17.73 -6.85
N ALA A 216 -0.50 18.94 -7.25
CA ALA A 216 -0.88 20.00 -6.33
C ALA A 216 -2.02 19.57 -5.39
N GLY A 217 -1.88 19.85 -4.10
CA GLY A 217 -2.87 19.49 -3.08
C GLY A 217 -2.90 18.01 -2.68
N HIS A 218 -2.01 17.18 -3.21
CA HIS A 218 -1.80 15.80 -2.76
C HIS A 218 -0.52 15.66 -1.97
N GLN A 219 -0.46 14.72 -1.03
CA GLN A 219 0.72 14.53 -0.18
C GLN A 219 1.15 13.07 -0.19
N GLY A 220 2.45 12.83 -0.08
CA GLY A 220 2.99 11.48 -0.02
C GLY A 220 4.42 11.34 -0.50
N ILE A 221 4.76 10.15 -0.96
CA ILE A 221 6.08 9.84 -1.52
C ILE A 221 6.02 9.98 -3.03
N ILE A 222 6.81 10.90 -3.58
CA ILE A 222 6.89 11.16 -5.02
C ILE A 222 8.11 10.46 -5.60
N VAL A 223 7.91 9.81 -6.75
CA VAL A 223 8.92 9.03 -7.45
C VAL A 223 9.07 9.61 -8.85
N PHE A 224 10.32 9.87 -9.24
CA PHE A 224 10.72 10.33 -10.55
C PHE A 224 11.57 9.24 -11.23
N LYS A 225 11.18 8.84 -12.44
CA LYS A 225 11.80 7.80 -13.28
C LYS A 225 12.00 8.33 -14.71
N ASP A 226 12.78 7.57 -15.49
CA ASP A 226 13.23 7.96 -16.84
C ASP A 226 13.80 9.39 -16.83
N CYS A 227 14.77 9.57 -15.94
CA CYS A 227 15.44 10.85 -15.73
C CYS A 227 16.71 10.93 -16.56
N ASP A 228 17.04 12.11 -17.06
CA ASP A 228 18.30 12.40 -17.73
C ASP A 228 19.46 12.54 -16.70
N PHE A 229 19.66 11.50 -15.89
CA PHE A 229 20.70 11.39 -14.86
C PHE A 229 21.81 10.45 -15.33
N GLU A 230 23.06 10.78 -15.03
CA GLU A 230 24.21 9.96 -15.42
C GLU A 230 24.40 8.72 -14.52
N THR A 231 24.03 8.81 -13.25
CA THR A 231 24.42 7.82 -12.22
C THR A 231 23.27 7.30 -11.37
N ALA A 232 22.04 7.75 -11.62
CA ALA A 232 20.85 7.37 -10.85
C ALA A 232 19.73 6.94 -11.80
N THR A 233 19.01 5.87 -11.42
CA THR A 233 17.85 5.37 -12.18
C THR A 233 16.60 6.23 -12.02
N GLY A 234 16.67 7.27 -11.18
CA GLY A 234 15.56 8.14 -10.83
C GLY A 234 15.83 8.94 -9.56
N HIS A 235 14.77 9.52 -9.00
CA HIS A 235 14.75 10.23 -7.71
C HIS A 235 13.51 9.81 -6.90
N VAL A 236 13.61 9.88 -5.58
CA VAL A 236 12.47 9.68 -4.68
C VAL A 236 12.53 10.73 -3.58
N ASP A 237 11.39 11.35 -3.27
CA ASP A 237 11.29 12.42 -2.27
C ASP A 237 9.93 12.36 -1.56
N LEU A 238 9.74 13.24 -0.58
CA LEU A 238 8.41 13.54 -0.05
C LEU A 238 7.84 14.76 -0.75
N TRP A 239 6.58 14.68 -1.15
CA TRP A 239 5.83 15.77 -1.77
C TRP A 239 4.76 16.26 -0.83
N ASP A 240 4.76 17.57 -0.54
CA ASP A 240 3.91 18.15 0.50
C ASP A 240 2.63 18.82 0.01
N GLY A 241 2.31 18.65 -1.27
CA GLY A 241 1.18 19.29 -1.93
C GLY A 241 1.57 20.53 -2.73
N ALA A 242 2.79 21.02 -2.57
CA ALA A 242 3.29 22.15 -3.34
C ALA A 242 4.73 21.97 -3.81
N ASP A 243 5.61 21.35 -3.01
CA ASP A 243 7.01 21.12 -3.36
C ASP A 243 7.56 19.82 -2.76
N CYS A 244 8.74 19.41 -3.24
CA CYS A 244 9.51 18.32 -2.66
C CYS A 244 10.22 18.78 -1.39
N CYS A 245 10.30 17.92 -0.38
CA CYS A 245 11.02 18.23 0.86
C CYS A 245 12.54 18.35 0.63
N GLY A 246 13.08 17.61 -0.34
CA GLY A 246 14.46 17.76 -0.81
C GLY A 246 14.56 18.60 -2.07
N GLN A 247 14.32 17.97 -3.22
CA GLN A 247 14.41 18.60 -4.53
C GLN A 247 13.51 17.88 -5.54
N CYS A 248 12.73 18.63 -6.31
CA CYS A 248 11.95 18.09 -7.42
C CYS A 248 12.73 18.09 -8.74
N TYR A 249 12.35 17.19 -9.65
CA TYR A 249 12.99 17.01 -10.96
C TYR A 249 11.98 16.87 -12.12
N PHE A 250 10.88 17.65 -12.08
CA PHE A 250 9.83 17.63 -13.11
C PHE A 250 10.38 17.89 -14.54
N ASP A 251 11.38 18.76 -14.68
CA ASP A 251 11.95 19.10 -15.99
C ASP A 251 12.98 18.08 -16.52
N LYS A 252 13.35 17.08 -15.71
CA LYS A 252 14.41 16.11 -16.05
C LYS A 252 13.92 14.68 -16.19
N CYS A 253 12.69 14.39 -15.79
CA CYS A 253 12.15 13.04 -15.66
C CYS A 253 10.82 12.92 -16.39
N LYS A 254 10.58 11.79 -17.06
CA LYS A 254 9.39 11.61 -17.91
C LYS A 254 8.28 10.77 -17.28
N ASP A 255 8.63 9.95 -16.29
CA ASP A 255 7.69 9.09 -15.56
C ASP A 255 7.68 9.53 -14.10
N ILE A 256 6.58 10.12 -13.67
CA ILE A 256 6.43 10.68 -12.32
C ILE A 256 5.16 10.09 -11.71
N SER A 257 5.26 9.71 -10.45
CA SER A 257 4.17 9.06 -9.72
C SER A 257 4.20 9.46 -8.24
N LEU A 258 3.03 9.50 -7.62
CA LEU A 258 2.85 9.82 -6.21
C LEU A 258 2.07 8.71 -5.50
N TYR A 259 2.68 8.18 -4.44
CA TYR A 259 2.06 7.27 -3.49
C TYR A 259 1.50 8.11 -2.35
N LYS A 260 0.17 8.18 -2.24
CA LYS A 260 -0.48 9.04 -1.26
C LYS A 260 -0.25 8.54 0.16
N CYS A 261 -0.02 9.49 1.06
CA CYS A 261 -0.07 9.27 2.51
C CYS A 261 -1.06 10.30 3.04
N GLU A 262 -2.10 9.91 3.77
CA GLU A 262 -3.00 10.89 4.44
C GLU A 262 -2.70 10.99 5.93
#